data_AF-A0AAV2B379-F1
#
_entry.id   AF-A0AAV2B379-F1
#
_cell.length_a   1.000
_cell.length_b   1.000
_cell.length_c   1.000
_cell.angle_alpha   90.00
_cell.angle_beta   90.00
_cell.angle_gamma   90.00
#
_symmetry.space_group_name_H-M   'P 1'
#
loop_
_entity.id
_entity.type
_entity.pdbx_description
1 polymer ?
#
loop_
_entity_poly.entity_id
_entity_poly.type
_entity_poly.pdbx_seq_one_letter_code
_entity_poly.pdbx_strand_id
1 'polypeptide(L)'
;MKTAIIFILFVAYFYPASSFMDVKDFDRSGLKRCYERGTLPEKINGQDMPLPSSIETFVSLIERIESKYPTMQPTELIKKLQMSFRVDDLAGDFRAWSSAARFSNDFEKFFFNIPSELRGNEFAEDDFTEDEQCALHFMLSHTINSTAYGSEELLDDGTTKHPREYGVVSLHSKWKHAFSLNKVLLGILSGLSGTYKKSANEILKNLLPGQSAEALNSIEVNRLYAVTLGDLVSHYVNKIYKENEQIAFVSNGRWNDLSCPTSYALIENNGRYVTNSVLRGAIDGLIIGLKIEESPDTFQKLKLSQILSMYYGPTGLLDKTEVLSKSNIQWCEREKNFDNIRTLREEIYKFYLLYTNYLRSMPTKNAQEEVNDVIGNIQKSTEIFNDITAEASNECVRSETSSDKRCSTPYDIFAIMDWGTDQQRNMQIEIIGKSICEFRCGIKNKFIWSLFEYEISTEPRLKHHCKQYRSCWLPIMLPKILSKKWRKEL
;
A
#
# COMPACT_ATOMS: atom_id res chain seq x y z
N MET A 1 5.62 -42.95 59.75
CA MET A 1 6.28 -42.67 58.46
C MET A 1 5.47 -41.60 57.75
N LYS A 2 6.04 -40.41 57.57
CA LYS A 2 5.38 -39.27 56.91
C LYS A 2 5.64 -39.36 55.41
N THR A 3 4.58 -39.53 54.62
CA THR A 3 4.64 -39.58 53.16
C THR A 3 4.69 -38.14 52.64
N ALA A 4 5.84 -37.74 52.09
CA ALA A 4 6.01 -36.45 51.45
C ALA A 4 5.35 -36.47 50.07
N ILE A 5 4.29 -35.69 49.90
CA ILE A 5 3.66 -35.42 48.61
C ILE A 5 4.52 -34.36 47.92
N ILE A 6 5.26 -34.78 46.90
CA ILE A 6 6.01 -33.88 46.02
C ILE A 6 5.01 -33.21 45.08
N PHE A 7 4.68 -31.95 45.35
CA PHE A 7 3.97 -31.09 44.42
C PHE A 7 4.93 -30.71 43.29
N ILE A 8 4.82 -31.36 42.13
CA ILE A 8 5.45 -30.90 40.91
C ILE A 8 4.67 -29.68 40.45
N LEU A 9 5.20 -28.49 40.79
CA LEU A 9 4.81 -27.22 40.20
C LEU A 9 5.16 -27.28 38.70
N PHE A 10 4.17 -27.63 37.87
CA PHE A 10 4.19 -27.27 36.46
C PHE A 10 4.09 -25.75 36.39
N VAL A 11 5.24 -25.09 36.38
CA VAL A 11 5.35 -23.72 35.90
C VAL A 11 5.11 -23.81 34.40
N ALA A 12 3.85 -23.67 33.98
CA ALA A 12 3.54 -23.37 32.59
C ALA A 12 4.23 -22.04 32.28
N TYR A 13 5.39 -22.11 31.62
CA TYR A 13 6.01 -20.97 30.98
C TYR A 13 5.05 -20.53 29.87
N PHE A 14 4.12 -19.64 30.23
CA PHE A 14 3.40 -18.85 29.24
C PHE A 14 4.44 -17.93 28.61
N TYR A 15 5.07 -18.39 27.53
CA TYR A 15 5.81 -17.50 26.65
C TYR A 15 4.85 -16.40 26.21
N PRO A 16 5.21 -15.11 26.36
CA PRO A 16 4.40 -14.04 25.80
C PRO A 16 4.26 -14.27 24.30
N ALA A 17 3.03 -14.21 23.79
CA ALA A 17 2.72 -14.39 22.39
C ALA A 17 3.41 -13.32 21.54
N SER A 18 4.44 -13.71 20.79
CA SER A 18 5.17 -12.94 19.78
C SER A 18 4.33 -12.73 18.51
N SER A 19 4.74 -11.78 17.66
CA SER A 19 3.87 -11.05 16.72
C SER A 19 4.16 -11.13 15.24
N PHE A 20 3.37 -10.37 14.44
CA PHE A 20 3.97 -9.66 13.30
C PHE A 20 5.22 -8.98 13.84
N MET A 21 6.39 -9.44 13.40
CA MET A 21 7.73 -9.20 13.96
C MET A 21 7.75 -8.25 15.18
N ASP A 22 7.85 -8.80 16.40
CA ASP A 22 8.00 -7.92 17.57
C ASP A 22 9.38 -7.26 17.58
N VAL A 23 9.64 -6.34 18.51
CA VAL A 23 10.96 -5.69 18.64
C VAL A 23 12.10 -6.70 18.80
N LYS A 24 11.86 -7.86 19.44
CA LYS A 24 12.89 -8.90 19.61
C LYS A 24 13.10 -9.70 18.32
N ASP A 25 12.03 -9.98 17.59
CA ASP A 25 12.10 -10.60 16.27
C ASP A 25 12.79 -9.65 15.27
N PHE A 26 12.52 -8.35 15.37
CA PHE A 26 13.21 -7.30 14.61
C PHE A 26 14.70 -7.29 14.89
N ASP A 27 15.11 -7.31 16.15
CA ASP A 27 16.52 -7.42 16.54
C ASP A 27 17.20 -8.68 15.97
N ARG A 28 16.45 -9.77 15.74
CA ARG A 28 16.97 -11.04 15.17
C ARG A 28 16.92 -11.12 13.65
N SER A 29 16.01 -10.39 13.01
CA SER A 29 15.79 -10.38 11.56
C SER A 29 16.95 -9.79 10.75
N GLY A 30 17.85 -9.08 11.43
CA GLY A 30 18.91 -8.31 10.78
C GLY A 30 18.42 -7.01 10.13
N LEU A 31 17.12 -6.67 10.18
CA LEU A 31 16.57 -5.43 9.62
C LEU A 31 17.03 -4.16 10.35
N LYS A 32 17.62 -4.30 11.54
CA LYS A 32 18.28 -3.19 12.24
C LYS A 32 19.33 -2.49 11.38
N ARG A 33 20.00 -3.23 10.49
CA ARG A 33 20.96 -2.69 9.53
C ARG A 33 20.35 -1.65 8.58
N CYS A 34 19.03 -1.72 8.33
CA CYS A 34 18.32 -0.78 7.48
C CYS A 34 18.27 0.65 8.06
N TYR A 35 18.58 0.79 9.35
CA TYR A 35 18.67 2.06 10.07
C TYR A 35 20.13 2.49 10.33
N GLU A 36 21.10 1.65 10.03
CA GLU A 36 22.51 1.97 10.22
C GLU A 36 22.98 2.93 9.12
N ARG A 37 23.65 4.03 9.52
CA ARG A 37 24.29 4.92 8.56
C ARG A 37 25.59 4.28 8.08
N GLY A 38 25.66 3.99 6.79
CA GLY A 38 26.90 3.60 6.14
C GLY A 38 27.91 4.76 6.08
N THR A 39 29.20 4.42 5.96
CA THR A 39 30.23 5.37 5.50
C THR A 39 30.02 5.68 4.02
N LEU A 40 30.45 6.86 3.57
CA LEU A 40 30.29 7.36 2.19
C LEU A 40 30.49 6.28 1.10
N PRO A 41 29.56 6.15 0.12
CA PRO A 41 28.33 6.94 -0.05
C PRO A 41 27.28 6.66 1.04
N GLU A 42 26.49 7.68 1.41
CA GLU A 42 25.46 7.55 2.43
C GLU A 42 24.35 6.60 1.96
N LYS A 43 24.10 5.53 2.73
CA LYS A 43 23.00 4.59 2.49
C LYS A 43 21.66 5.29 2.72
N ILE A 44 20.76 5.25 1.74
CA ILE A 44 19.39 5.77 1.86
C ILE A 44 18.49 4.64 2.36
N ASN A 45 17.90 4.79 3.54
CA ASN A 45 17.09 3.74 4.17
C ASN A 45 17.86 2.40 4.25
N GLY A 46 19.17 2.46 4.53
CA GLY A 46 20.06 1.29 4.62
C GLY A 46 20.44 0.65 3.29
N GLN A 47 19.98 1.19 2.16
CA GLN A 47 20.21 0.63 0.84
C GLN A 47 21.46 1.25 0.18
N ASP A 48 22.27 0.41 -0.45
CA ASP A 48 23.38 0.86 -1.30
C ASP A 48 22.86 1.37 -2.66
N MET A 49 21.88 0.66 -3.23
CA MET A 49 21.12 1.09 -4.40
C MET A 49 19.64 1.23 -4.02
N PRO A 50 19.19 2.44 -3.65
CA PRO A 50 17.85 2.62 -3.13
C PRO A 50 16.79 2.33 -4.18
N LEU A 51 15.90 1.40 -3.85
CA LEU A 51 14.74 1.07 -4.65
C LEU A 51 13.62 2.11 -4.43
N PRO A 52 12.86 2.48 -5.47
CA PRO A 52 11.71 3.35 -5.32
C PRO A 52 10.64 2.72 -4.41
N SER A 53 10.17 3.46 -3.41
CA SER A 53 8.98 3.16 -2.62
C SER A 53 7.72 3.40 -3.46
N SER A 54 7.49 2.58 -4.48
CA SER A 54 6.33 2.66 -5.38
C SER A 54 5.56 1.33 -5.46
N ILE A 55 4.29 1.39 -5.83
CA ILE A 55 3.47 0.18 -6.02
C ILE A 55 4.03 -0.73 -7.12
N GLU A 56 4.60 -0.16 -8.18
CA GLU A 56 5.21 -0.90 -9.29
C GLU A 56 6.44 -1.68 -8.82
N THR A 57 7.29 -1.05 -8.01
CA THR A 57 8.47 -1.71 -7.42
C THR A 57 8.04 -2.84 -6.50
N PHE A 58 7.03 -2.62 -5.65
CA PHE A 58 6.50 -3.67 -4.79
C PHE A 58 5.93 -4.83 -5.59
N VAL A 59 5.08 -4.56 -6.59
CA VAL A 59 4.49 -5.59 -7.46
C VAL A 59 5.57 -6.42 -8.15
N SER A 60 6.62 -5.78 -8.69
CA SER A 60 7.75 -6.47 -9.33
C SER A 60 8.47 -7.44 -8.38
N LEU A 61 8.74 -7.02 -7.14
CA LEU A 61 9.33 -7.90 -6.11
C LEU A 61 8.42 -9.09 -5.79
N ILE A 62 7.12 -8.85 -5.67
CA ILE A 62 6.13 -9.89 -5.40
C ILE A 62 5.99 -10.88 -6.57
N GLU A 63 5.94 -10.41 -7.82
CA GLU A 63 5.88 -11.26 -9.00
C GLU A 63 7.06 -12.22 -9.09
N ARG A 64 8.26 -11.74 -8.73
CA ARG A 64 9.46 -12.58 -8.67
C ARG A 64 9.31 -13.71 -7.65
N ILE A 65 8.79 -13.41 -6.47
CA ILE A 65 8.53 -14.42 -5.42
C ILE A 65 7.44 -15.40 -5.86
N GLU A 66 6.33 -14.91 -6.42
CA GLU A 66 5.25 -15.76 -6.90
C GLU A 66 5.66 -16.67 -8.06
N SER A 67 6.63 -16.22 -8.87
CA SER A 67 7.27 -17.03 -9.91
C SER A 67 8.18 -18.12 -9.33
N LYS A 68 8.94 -17.81 -8.26
CA LYS A 68 9.78 -18.79 -7.55
C LYS A 68 8.94 -19.81 -6.77
N TYR A 69 7.81 -19.40 -6.19
CA TYR A 69 6.91 -20.22 -5.39
C TYR A 69 5.49 -20.28 -6.00
N PRO A 70 5.30 -20.99 -7.13
CA PRO A 70 4.05 -20.95 -7.90
C PRO A 70 2.84 -21.52 -7.14
N THR A 71 3.05 -22.39 -6.16
CA THR A 71 1.98 -22.99 -5.34
C THR A 71 1.59 -22.15 -4.13
N MET A 72 2.38 -21.12 -3.79
CA MET A 72 2.11 -20.24 -2.65
C MET A 72 0.82 -19.45 -2.90
N GLN A 73 -0.08 -19.50 -1.93
CA GLN A 73 -1.33 -18.76 -1.97
C GLN A 73 -1.11 -17.30 -1.56
N PRO A 74 -1.88 -16.34 -2.09
CA PRO A 74 -1.74 -14.93 -1.72
C PRO A 74 -1.91 -14.69 -0.21
N THR A 75 -2.76 -15.45 0.47
CA THR A 75 -2.92 -15.36 1.94
C THR A 75 -1.64 -15.74 2.69
N GLU A 76 -0.96 -16.79 2.23
CA GLU A 76 0.31 -17.24 2.81
C GLU A 76 1.41 -16.21 2.54
N LEU A 77 1.51 -15.72 1.30
CA LEU A 77 2.50 -14.72 0.91
C LEU A 77 2.35 -13.41 1.72
N ILE A 78 1.13 -12.89 1.85
CA ILE A 78 0.90 -11.69 2.67
C ILE A 78 1.33 -11.92 4.11
N LYS A 79 0.97 -13.07 4.72
CA LYS A 79 1.40 -13.39 6.09
C LYS A 79 2.92 -13.44 6.19
N LYS A 80 3.61 -14.10 5.24
CA LYS A 80 5.08 -14.15 5.23
C LYS A 80 5.72 -12.77 5.11
N LEU A 81 5.23 -11.91 4.21
CA LEU A 81 5.71 -10.52 4.06
C LEU A 81 5.56 -9.72 5.35
N GLN A 82 4.37 -9.79 5.94
CA GLN A 82 4.04 -9.10 7.18
C GLN A 82 4.89 -9.59 8.36
N MET A 83 5.11 -10.90 8.47
CA MET A 83 5.95 -11.50 9.50
C MET A 83 7.44 -11.23 9.31
N SER A 84 7.90 -11.03 8.07
CA SER A 84 9.33 -10.90 7.74
C SER A 84 9.82 -9.46 7.66
N PHE A 85 8.92 -8.50 7.38
CA PHE A 85 9.35 -7.14 7.04
C PHE A 85 8.59 -6.02 7.75
N ARG A 86 7.45 -6.30 8.42
CA ARG A 86 6.66 -5.24 9.06
C ARG A 86 6.95 -5.13 10.55
N VAL A 87 7.30 -3.92 10.98
CA VAL A 87 7.31 -3.50 12.39
C VAL A 87 6.81 -2.08 12.47
N ASP A 88 5.54 -1.89 12.87
CA ASP A 88 4.96 -0.57 12.99
C ASP A 88 5.45 0.16 14.26
N ASP A 89 5.37 1.50 14.22
CA ASP A 89 5.61 2.40 15.35
C ASP A 89 6.98 2.19 16.03
N LEU A 90 8.02 2.01 15.21
CA LEU A 90 9.40 1.92 15.69
C LEU A 90 9.87 3.31 16.15
N ALA A 91 9.82 3.54 17.46
CA ALA A 91 10.46 4.69 18.08
C ALA A 91 11.98 4.70 17.76
N GLY A 92 12.59 5.89 17.72
CA GLY A 92 14.01 6.04 17.38
C GLY A 92 15.00 5.33 18.32
N ASP A 93 14.55 4.87 19.49
CA ASP A 93 15.34 4.05 20.42
C ASP A 93 15.11 2.53 20.26
N PHE A 94 14.21 2.13 19.36
CA PHE A 94 13.74 0.77 19.09
C PHE A 94 13.17 0.03 20.32
N ARG A 95 12.67 0.73 21.35
CA ARG A 95 12.32 0.08 22.65
C ARG A 95 10.85 0.03 23.00
N ALA A 96 9.99 0.87 22.43
CA ALA A 96 8.60 0.97 22.88
C ALA A 96 7.59 1.17 21.75
N TRP A 97 6.59 0.29 21.71
CA TRP A 97 5.35 0.51 20.98
C TRP A 97 4.38 1.37 21.78
N SER A 98 3.62 2.22 21.09
CA SER A 98 2.41 2.77 21.67
C SER A 98 1.43 1.65 22.07
N SER A 99 0.56 1.94 23.05
CA SER A 99 -0.49 1.00 23.46
C SER A 99 -1.44 0.66 22.31
N ALA A 100 -1.61 1.58 21.36
CA ALA A 100 -2.39 1.39 20.15
C ALA A 100 -1.72 0.45 19.15
N ALA A 101 -0.43 0.64 18.86
CA ALA A 101 0.33 -0.27 17.99
C ALA A 101 0.35 -1.70 18.58
N ARG A 102 0.53 -1.83 19.90
CA ARG A 102 0.43 -3.12 20.59
C ARG A 102 -0.96 -3.76 20.41
N PHE A 103 -2.03 -2.99 20.61
CA PHE A 103 -3.39 -3.50 20.42
C PHE A 103 -3.64 -3.99 19.00
N SER A 104 -3.35 -3.15 17.98
CA SER A 104 -3.57 -3.52 16.57
C SER A 104 -2.80 -4.79 16.23
N ASN A 105 -1.54 -4.89 16.65
CA ASN A 105 -0.73 -6.07 16.44
C ASN A 105 -1.29 -7.33 17.13
N ASP A 106 -1.63 -7.25 18.42
CA ASP A 106 -2.20 -8.39 19.15
C ASP A 106 -3.56 -8.82 18.57
N PHE A 107 -4.37 -7.85 18.16
CA PHE A 107 -5.63 -8.08 17.46
C PHE A 107 -5.41 -8.82 16.13
N GLU A 108 -4.51 -8.33 15.28
CA GLU A 108 -4.25 -8.93 13.98
C GLU A 108 -3.69 -10.37 14.12
N LYS A 109 -2.80 -10.65 15.08
CA LYS A 109 -2.32 -12.01 15.38
C LYS A 109 -3.48 -12.97 15.63
N PHE A 110 -4.37 -12.57 16.55
CA PHE A 110 -5.50 -13.37 16.97
C PHE A 110 -6.43 -13.65 15.81
N PHE A 111 -6.68 -12.64 14.97
CA PHE A 111 -7.60 -12.74 13.84
C PHE A 111 -7.07 -13.51 12.64
N PHE A 112 -5.76 -13.47 12.41
CA PHE A 112 -5.13 -14.17 11.29
C PHE A 112 -4.48 -15.49 11.68
N ASN A 113 -4.62 -15.91 12.95
CA ASN A 113 -4.00 -17.11 13.52
C ASN A 113 -2.49 -17.15 13.20
N ILE A 114 -1.80 -16.04 13.41
CA ILE A 114 -0.37 -15.95 13.16
C ILE A 114 0.36 -16.76 14.23
N PRO A 115 1.23 -17.71 13.85
CA PRO A 115 1.98 -18.50 14.83
C PRO A 115 2.95 -17.61 15.60
N SER A 116 3.22 -17.97 16.85
CA SER A 116 4.16 -17.27 17.72
C SER A 116 5.62 -17.39 17.28
N GLU A 117 5.96 -18.31 16.38
CA GLU A 117 7.32 -18.50 15.89
C GLU A 117 7.39 -18.35 14.37
N LEU A 118 8.45 -17.67 13.91
CA LEU A 118 8.76 -17.49 12.49
C LEU A 118 9.23 -18.78 11.80
N ARG A 119 9.55 -19.85 12.55
CA ARG A 119 10.16 -21.08 12.03
C ARG A 119 9.34 -21.70 10.90
N GLY A 120 9.92 -21.74 9.70
CA GLY A 120 9.31 -22.30 8.49
C GLY A 120 8.45 -21.31 7.69
N ASN A 121 8.18 -20.11 8.23
CA ASN A 121 7.48 -19.03 7.54
C ASN A 121 8.41 -17.96 6.96
N GLU A 122 9.71 -18.11 7.16
CA GLU A 122 10.74 -17.21 6.62
C GLU A 122 10.87 -17.36 5.09
N PHE A 123 11.33 -16.28 4.46
CA PHE A 123 11.85 -16.33 3.10
C PHE A 123 13.24 -17.00 3.11
N ALA A 124 13.60 -17.65 2.01
CA ALA A 124 14.95 -18.14 1.83
C ALA A 124 15.93 -16.95 1.76
N GLU A 125 17.18 -17.17 2.18
CA GLU A 125 18.22 -16.14 2.22
C GLU A 125 18.46 -15.49 0.84
N ASP A 126 18.21 -16.22 -0.24
CA ASP A 126 18.37 -15.79 -1.63
C ASP A 126 17.07 -15.28 -2.29
N ASP A 127 15.96 -15.16 -1.55
CA ASP A 127 14.70 -14.63 -2.08
C ASP A 127 14.76 -13.11 -2.30
N PHE A 128 15.50 -12.41 -1.45
CA PHE A 128 15.66 -10.97 -1.47
C PHE A 128 17.08 -10.55 -1.13
N THR A 129 17.63 -9.59 -1.87
CA THR A 129 18.88 -8.92 -1.53
C THR A 129 18.72 -8.07 -0.26
N GLU A 130 19.83 -7.65 0.34
CA GLU A 130 19.77 -6.79 1.52
C GLU A 130 19.01 -5.47 1.26
N ASP A 131 19.24 -4.87 0.08
CA ASP A 131 18.56 -3.64 -0.34
C ASP A 131 17.05 -3.86 -0.47
N GLU A 132 16.63 -4.99 -1.05
CA GLU A 132 15.21 -5.33 -1.21
C GLU A 132 14.52 -5.61 0.12
N GLN A 133 15.22 -6.24 1.06
CA GLN A 133 14.68 -6.46 2.42
C GLN A 133 14.45 -5.11 3.12
N CYS A 134 15.38 -4.16 3.00
CA CYS A 134 15.20 -2.82 3.55
C CYS A 134 14.09 -2.04 2.82
N ALA A 135 14.01 -2.14 1.49
CA ALA A 135 12.92 -1.53 0.72
C ALA A 135 11.54 -2.05 1.18
N LEU A 136 11.37 -3.38 1.27
CA LEU A 136 10.14 -4.00 1.76
C LEU A 136 9.82 -3.57 3.19
N HIS A 137 10.84 -3.50 4.05
CA HIS A 137 10.65 -3.04 5.42
C HIS A 137 10.07 -1.61 5.46
N PHE A 138 10.65 -0.67 4.72
CA PHE A 138 10.17 0.72 4.69
C PHE A 138 8.89 0.95 3.87
N MET A 139 8.52 0.03 2.97
CA MET A 139 7.21 0.03 2.29
C MET A 139 6.08 -0.49 3.18
N LEU A 140 6.38 -1.41 4.12
CA LEU A 140 5.39 -2.11 4.93
C LEU A 140 5.26 -1.59 6.37
N SER A 141 6.34 -1.11 6.97
CA SER A 141 6.39 -0.68 8.37
C SER A 141 5.96 0.77 8.50
N HIS A 142 4.77 1.02 9.06
CA HIS A 142 4.30 2.38 9.25
C HIS A 142 4.93 3.02 10.47
N THR A 143 5.59 4.15 10.28
CA THR A 143 6.18 4.95 11.35
C THR A 143 6.30 6.39 10.87
N ILE A 144 5.92 7.34 11.74
CA ILE A 144 6.15 8.76 11.50
C ILE A 144 7.39 9.16 12.31
N ASN A 145 8.48 9.43 11.61
CA ASN A 145 9.70 9.90 12.21
C ASN A 145 9.70 11.43 12.28
N SER A 146 9.47 11.95 13.48
CA SER A 146 9.47 13.39 13.80
C SER A 146 10.82 13.90 14.30
N THR A 147 11.82 13.03 14.44
CA THR A 147 13.18 13.48 14.79
C THR A 147 13.89 13.99 13.54
N ALA A 148 14.56 15.13 13.64
CA ALA A 148 15.22 15.72 12.49
C ALA A 148 16.43 14.91 12.03
N TYR A 149 16.54 14.70 10.73
CA TYR A 149 17.71 14.12 10.07
C TYR A 149 18.31 15.15 9.10
N GLY A 150 19.44 15.77 9.49
CA GLY A 150 20.19 16.65 8.58
C GLY A 150 19.74 18.13 8.62
N SER A 151 19.54 18.75 7.45
CA SER A 151 19.24 20.19 7.29
C SER A 151 17.76 20.55 7.45
N GLU A 152 16.99 19.69 8.12
CA GLU A 152 15.55 19.87 8.30
C GLU A 152 15.27 21.02 9.28
N GLU A 153 14.28 21.85 8.98
CA GLU A 153 13.88 22.97 9.84
C GLU A 153 13.31 22.40 11.15
N LEU A 154 13.96 22.74 12.26
CA LEU A 154 13.60 22.28 13.60
C LEU A 154 12.55 23.17 14.24
N LEU A 155 11.62 22.55 14.97
CA LEU A 155 10.76 23.21 15.94
C LEU A 155 11.50 23.34 17.29
N ASP A 156 11.01 24.22 18.16
CA ASP A 156 11.61 24.53 19.47
C ASP A 156 11.73 23.30 20.40
N ASP A 157 10.91 22.27 20.16
CA ASP A 157 10.92 21.01 20.91
C ASP A 157 11.92 19.96 20.37
N GLY A 158 12.69 20.32 19.33
CA GLY A 158 13.68 19.45 18.70
C GLY A 158 13.09 18.49 17.64
N THR A 159 11.81 18.62 17.30
CA THR A 159 11.19 17.85 16.21
C THR A 159 11.35 18.56 14.87
N THR A 160 11.31 17.81 13.76
CA THR A 160 11.30 18.41 12.41
C THR A 160 9.93 19.01 12.11
N LYS A 161 9.91 20.14 11.40
CA LYS A 161 8.69 20.75 10.85
C LYS A 161 8.00 19.86 9.81
N HIS A 162 8.78 19.01 9.12
CA HIS A 162 8.33 18.13 8.05
C HIS A 162 8.72 16.68 8.35
N PRO A 163 7.93 15.97 9.17
CA PRO A 163 8.26 14.62 9.61
C PRO A 163 8.19 13.64 8.45
N ARG A 164 9.09 12.66 8.46
CA ARG A 164 9.14 11.63 7.42
C ARG A 164 8.17 10.51 7.77
N GLU A 165 7.37 10.09 6.81
CA GLU A 165 6.47 8.96 6.96
C GLU A 165 7.00 7.75 6.17
N TYR A 166 7.11 6.62 6.87
CA TYR A 166 7.42 5.30 6.32
C TYR A 166 6.16 4.43 6.26
N GLY A 167 6.24 3.28 5.57
CA GLY A 167 5.12 2.35 5.41
C GLY A 167 4.09 2.80 4.37
N VAL A 168 4.52 3.69 3.48
CA VAL A 168 3.73 4.24 2.38
C VAL A 168 4.44 4.05 1.06
N VAL A 169 3.66 3.88 -0.01
CA VAL A 169 4.18 3.75 -1.37
C VAL A 169 3.56 4.78 -2.29
N SER A 170 4.34 5.21 -3.27
CA SER A 170 3.92 6.11 -4.33
C SER A 170 2.97 5.40 -5.29
N LEU A 171 2.01 6.17 -5.79
CA LEU A 171 1.07 5.75 -6.83
C LEU A 171 1.33 6.59 -8.09
N HIS A 172 1.73 5.93 -9.18
CA HIS A 172 1.95 6.56 -10.50
C HIS A 172 2.86 7.79 -10.50
N SER A 173 3.92 7.78 -9.68
CA SER A 173 4.95 8.83 -9.66
C SER A 173 4.38 10.25 -9.50
N LYS A 174 3.40 10.45 -8.61
CA LYS A 174 2.86 11.78 -8.28
C LYS A 174 3.35 12.26 -6.93
N TRP A 175 3.65 13.55 -6.81
CA TRP A 175 4.26 14.15 -5.62
C TRP A 175 3.49 13.88 -4.33
N LYS A 176 2.16 13.97 -4.36
CA LYS A 176 1.31 13.86 -3.16
C LYS A 176 0.64 12.50 -2.99
N HIS A 177 0.73 11.64 -4.00
CA HIS A 177 -0.02 10.39 -4.00
C HIS A 177 0.83 9.32 -3.32
N ALA A 178 0.48 9.10 -2.05
CA ALA A 178 1.00 8.03 -1.25
C ALA A 178 -0.17 7.31 -0.58
N PHE A 179 -0.02 6.00 -0.38
CA PHE A 179 -0.97 5.20 0.38
C PHE A 179 -0.23 4.16 1.24
N SER A 180 -0.82 3.78 2.38
CA SER A 180 -0.25 2.71 3.22
C SER A 180 -0.47 1.35 2.58
N LEU A 181 0.62 0.73 2.12
CA LEU A 181 0.59 -0.58 1.48
C LEU A 181 0.17 -1.67 2.48
N ASN A 182 0.66 -1.60 3.71
CA ASN A 182 0.30 -2.56 4.75
C ASN A 182 -1.23 -2.64 4.95
N LYS A 183 -1.91 -1.50 5.03
CA LYS A 183 -3.38 -1.46 5.20
C LYS A 183 -4.12 -2.10 4.04
N VAL A 184 -3.60 -1.95 2.82
CA VAL A 184 -4.11 -2.64 1.62
C VAL A 184 -3.95 -4.15 1.75
N LEU A 185 -2.75 -4.62 2.12
CA LEU A 185 -2.45 -6.04 2.27
C LEU A 185 -3.31 -6.69 3.36
N LEU A 186 -3.54 -6.02 4.49
CA LEU A 186 -4.43 -6.51 5.55
C LEU A 186 -5.88 -6.62 5.08
N GLY A 187 -6.35 -5.67 4.27
CA GLY A 187 -7.67 -5.73 3.62
C GLY A 187 -7.80 -6.92 2.67
N ILE A 188 -6.81 -7.12 1.79
CA ILE A 188 -6.74 -8.28 0.88
C ILE A 188 -6.72 -9.59 1.68
N LEU A 189 -5.85 -9.68 2.70
CA LEU A 189 -5.73 -10.87 3.53
C LEU A 189 -7.04 -11.20 4.25
N SER A 190 -7.73 -10.18 4.80
CA SER A 190 -9.02 -10.37 5.44
C SER A 190 -10.07 -10.88 4.47
N GLY A 191 -10.16 -10.28 3.28
CA GLY A 191 -11.13 -10.70 2.26
C GLY A 191 -10.88 -12.13 1.77
N LEU A 192 -9.62 -12.48 1.48
CA LEU A 192 -9.26 -13.83 1.04
C LEU A 192 -9.47 -14.90 2.12
N SER A 193 -9.37 -14.49 3.39
CA SER A 193 -9.64 -15.34 4.55
C SER A 193 -11.14 -15.48 4.85
N GLY A 194 -12.02 -14.92 4.00
CA GLY A 194 -13.48 -14.95 4.11
C GLY A 194 -14.06 -13.99 5.15
N THR A 195 -15.38 -13.80 5.14
CA THR A 195 -16.04 -12.99 6.17
C THR A 195 -15.92 -13.68 7.53
N TYR A 196 -15.19 -13.04 8.45
CA TYR A 196 -14.97 -13.55 9.79
C TYR A 196 -15.41 -12.52 10.81
N LYS A 197 -16.55 -12.80 11.47
CA LYS A 197 -17.03 -12.08 12.63
C LYS A 197 -16.74 -12.88 13.89
N LYS A 198 -16.39 -12.19 14.97
CA LYS A 198 -16.09 -12.82 16.25
C LYS A 198 -16.59 -11.99 17.41
N SER A 199 -16.99 -12.65 18.50
CA SER A 199 -17.47 -11.94 19.69
C SER A 199 -16.40 -11.01 20.24
N ALA A 200 -16.76 -9.74 20.46
CA ALA A 200 -15.90 -8.73 21.08
C ALA A 200 -15.40 -9.18 22.45
N ASN A 201 -16.23 -9.84 23.25
CA ASN A 201 -15.82 -10.35 24.56
C ASN A 201 -14.82 -11.52 24.44
N GLU A 202 -14.94 -12.38 23.42
CA GLU A 202 -13.97 -13.44 23.18
C GLU A 202 -12.61 -12.87 22.74
N ILE A 203 -12.62 -11.86 21.85
CA ILE A 203 -11.42 -11.14 21.44
C ILE A 203 -10.77 -10.51 22.68
N LEU A 204 -11.53 -9.76 23.49
CA LEU A 204 -11.03 -9.10 24.69
C LEU A 204 -10.41 -10.10 25.68
N LYS A 205 -11.05 -11.24 25.93
CA LYS A 205 -10.53 -12.30 26.80
C LYS A 205 -9.22 -12.88 26.30
N ASN A 206 -9.05 -12.99 24.99
CA ASN A 206 -7.81 -13.49 24.40
C ASN A 206 -6.68 -12.45 24.53
N LEU A 207 -6.97 -11.20 24.20
CA LEU A 207 -6.00 -10.10 24.27
C LEU A 207 -5.62 -9.76 25.71
N LEU A 208 -6.56 -9.86 26.65
CA LEU A 208 -6.39 -9.55 28.07
C LEU A 208 -6.97 -10.69 28.92
N PRO A 209 -6.20 -11.76 29.16
CA PRO A 209 -6.65 -12.91 29.95
C PRO A 209 -7.19 -12.48 31.32
N GLY A 210 -8.39 -12.98 31.65
CA GLY A 210 -9.08 -12.66 32.91
C GLY A 210 -9.93 -11.37 32.87
N GLN A 211 -9.94 -10.61 31.78
CA GLN A 211 -10.89 -9.52 31.57
C GLN A 211 -12.09 -9.98 30.77
N SER A 212 -13.27 -9.48 31.15
CA SER A 212 -14.50 -9.64 30.39
C SER A 212 -15.36 -8.41 30.60
N ALA A 213 -16.06 -8.00 29.55
CA ALA A 213 -16.99 -6.88 29.62
C ALA A 213 -18.38 -7.37 29.20
N GLU A 214 -19.34 -7.30 30.12
CA GLU A 214 -20.72 -7.72 29.86
C GLU A 214 -21.33 -6.94 28.70
N ALA A 215 -20.98 -5.66 28.57
CA ALA A 215 -21.38 -4.79 27.46
C ALA A 215 -20.92 -5.29 26.08
N LEU A 216 -19.92 -6.18 26.01
CA LEU A 216 -19.38 -6.73 24.77
C LEU A 216 -19.99 -8.09 24.38
N ASN A 217 -20.88 -8.67 25.20
CA ASN A 217 -21.38 -10.03 24.98
C ASN A 217 -22.22 -10.18 23.69
N SER A 218 -22.94 -9.13 23.29
CA SER A 218 -23.77 -9.11 22.08
C SER A 218 -23.08 -8.48 20.87
N ILE A 219 -21.82 -8.08 21.00
CA ILE A 219 -21.09 -7.38 19.94
C ILE A 219 -20.24 -8.37 19.17
N GLU A 220 -20.42 -8.39 17.85
CA GLU A 220 -19.58 -9.11 16.92
C GLU A 220 -18.74 -8.14 16.11
N VAL A 221 -17.43 -8.35 16.08
CA VAL A 221 -16.48 -7.52 15.35
C VAL A 221 -16.15 -8.20 14.03
N ASN A 222 -16.34 -7.48 12.92
CA ASN A 222 -15.89 -7.91 11.61
C ASN A 222 -14.40 -7.58 11.41
N ARG A 223 -13.61 -8.62 11.10
CA ARG A 223 -12.16 -8.52 10.86
C ARG A 223 -11.79 -7.47 9.80
N LEU A 224 -12.50 -7.43 8.67
CA LEU A 224 -12.13 -6.58 7.54
C LEU A 224 -12.21 -5.11 7.91
N TYR A 225 -13.31 -4.69 8.52
CA TYR A 225 -13.48 -3.31 8.98
C TYR A 225 -12.50 -2.97 10.10
N ALA A 226 -12.24 -3.92 11.00
CA ALA A 226 -11.32 -3.74 12.11
C ALA A 226 -9.88 -3.43 11.70
N VAL A 227 -9.30 -4.23 10.79
CA VAL A 227 -7.88 -4.11 10.39
C VAL A 227 -7.62 -2.97 9.39
N THR A 228 -8.67 -2.44 8.77
CA THR A 228 -8.58 -1.35 7.78
C THR A 228 -8.81 0.00 8.44
N LEU A 229 -10.06 0.40 8.66
CA LEU A 229 -10.43 1.71 9.21
C LEU A 229 -10.77 1.68 10.69
N GLY A 230 -11.19 0.54 11.23
CA GLY A 230 -11.67 0.40 12.59
C GLY A 230 -10.63 0.84 13.62
N ASP A 231 -9.40 0.35 13.51
CA ASP A 231 -8.29 0.73 14.39
C ASP A 231 -7.91 2.21 14.27
N LEU A 232 -7.82 2.74 13.05
CA LEU A 232 -7.49 4.14 12.80
C LEU A 232 -8.53 5.09 13.38
N VAL A 233 -9.82 4.86 13.07
CA VAL A 233 -10.92 5.70 13.57
C VAL A 233 -11.01 5.57 15.09
N SER A 234 -10.87 4.37 15.64
CA SER A 234 -10.98 4.16 17.09
C SER A 234 -9.84 4.81 17.86
N HIS A 235 -8.62 4.71 17.34
CA HIS A 235 -7.46 5.38 17.89
C HIS A 235 -7.67 6.91 17.88
N TYR A 236 -8.12 7.43 16.74
CA TYR A 236 -8.28 8.87 16.52
C TYR A 236 -9.39 9.46 17.40
N VAL A 237 -10.57 8.83 17.47
CA VAL A 237 -11.66 9.21 18.38
C VAL A 237 -11.15 9.20 19.82
N ASN A 238 -10.54 8.10 20.28
CA ASN A 238 -10.06 8.02 21.65
C ASN A 238 -8.96 9.04 21.99
N LYS A 239 -8.16 9.51 21.02
CA LYS A 239 -7.17 10.58 21.24
C LYS A 239 -7.83 11.96 21.32
N ILE A 240 -8.62 12.35 20.31
CA ILE A 240 -9.27 13.66 20.23
C ILE A 240 -10.05 13.99 21.50
N TYR A 241 -10.89 13.07 21.97
CA TYR A 241 -11.76 13.35 23.12
C TYR A 241 -11.02 13.40 24.45
N LYS A 242 -9.84 12.77 24.56
CA LYS A 242 -8.99 12.92 25.75
C LYS A 242 -8.28 14.27 25.79
N GLU A 243 -7.92 14.80 24.62
CA GLU A 243 -7.12 16.03 24.49
C GLU A 243 -7.97 17.26 24.12
N ASN A 244 -9.28 17.08 23.91
CA ASN A 244 -10.24 18.11 23.47
C ASN A 244 -9.79 18.86 22.20
N GLU A 245 -9.19 18.12 21.26
CA GLU A 245 -8.65 18.67 20.02
C GLU A 245 -9.71 18.79 18.92
N GLN A 246 -9.50 19.68 17.95
CA GLN A 246 -10.32 19.70 16.74
C GLN A 246 -9.99 18.52 15.81
N ILE A 247 -11.02 18.01 15.12
CA ILE A 247 -10.85 17.00 14.08
C ILE A 247 -10.10 17.63 12.90
N ALA A 248 -8.83 17.26 12.74
CA ALA A 248 -7.98 17.63 11.62
C ALA A 248 -7.08 16.43 11.27
N PHE A 249 -7.31 15.79 10.13
CA PHE A 249 -6.41 14.71 9.69
C PHE A 249 -5.05 15.30 9.31
N VAL A 250 -3.97 14.51 9.42
CA VAL A 250 -2.66 15.01 8.98
C VAL A 250 -2.72 15.31 7.48
N SER A 251 -2.32 16.52 7.15
CA SER A 251 -2.13 17.04 5.81
C SER A 251 -1.35 16.05 4.93
N ASN A 252 -1.62 16.03 3.63
CA ASN A 252 -0.80 15.26 2.68
C ASN A 252 0.71 15.53 2.87
N GLY A 253 1.53 14.55 2.51
CA GLY A 253 2.97 14.74 2.35
C GLY A 253 3.40 14.94 0.90
N ARG A 254 4.71 14.98 0.67
CA ARG A 254 5.34 15.04 -0.65
C ARG A 254 6.51 14.06 -0.73
N TRP A 255 6.57 13.34 -1.85
CA TRP A 255 7.75 12.58 -2.23
C TRP A 255 8.94 13.51 -2.49
N ASN A 256 10.15 13.01 -2.31
CA ASN A 256 11.38 13.72 -2.64
C ASN A 256 11.72 13.68 -4.13
N ASP A 257 11.31 12.62 -4.83
CA ASP A 257 11.53 12.40 -6.25
C ASP A 257 10.34 11.63 -6.86
N LEU A 258 10.03 11.89 -8.14
CA LEU A 258 8.94 11.18 -8.85
C LEU A 258 9.42 9.91 -9.55
N SER A 259 10.66 9.88 -10.00
CA SER A 259 11.27 8.75 -10.69
C SER A 259 11.79 7.71 -9.70
N CYS A 260 12.34 8.16 -8.57
CA CYS A 260 12.82 7.30 -7.49
C CYS A 260 12.35 7.79 -6.11
N PRO A 261 11.03 7.73 -5.82
CA PRO A 261 10.47 8.09 -4.51
C PRO A 261 11.11 7.26 -3.41
N THR A 262 11.89 7.88 -2.52
CA THR A 262 12.62 7.18 -1.44
C THR A 262 12.29 7.75 -0.06
N SER A 263 11.71 8.94 -0.02
CA SER A 263 11.29 9.62 1.21
C SER A 263 9.99 10.38 0.98
N TYR A 264 9.01 10.15 1.85
CA TYR A 264 7.76 10.91 1.89
C TYR A 264 7.76 11.82 3.12
N ALA A 265 7.76 13.14 2.93
CA ALA A 265 7.78 14.12 4.00
C ALA A 265 6.40 14.76 4.16
N LEU A 266 5.85 14.76 5.37
CA LEU A 266 4.57 15.38 5.69
C LEU A 266 4.69 16.91 5.67
N ILE A 267 3.63 17.61 5.25
CA ILE A 267 3.66 19.09 5.15
C ILE A 267 3.73 19.73 6.53
N GLU A 268 3.16 19.12 7.57
CA GLU A 268 3.13 19.67 8.92
C GLU A 268 3.44 18.59 9.95
N ASN A 269 4.19 18.97 10.99
CA ASN A 269 4.29 18.18 12.20
C ASN A 269 3.20 18.59 13.19
N ASN A 270 2.13 17.83 13.24
CA ASN A 270 1.04 18.04 14.21
C ASN A 270 0.98 16.92 15.27
N GLY A 271 1.99 16.03 15.32
CA GLY A 271 2.04 14.91 16.27
C GLY A 271 0.88 13.90 16.13
N ARG A 272 0.17 13.89 14.99
CA ARG A 272 -0.94 12.95 14.76
C ARG A 272 -0.47 11.73 13.97
N TYR A 273 -1.00 10.58 14.37
CA TYR A 273 -0.65 9.27 13.81
C TYR A 273 -1.41 8.93 12.52
N VAL A 274 -2.63 9.44 12.37
CA VAL A 274 -3.52 9.10 11.25
C VAL A 274 -3.35 10.11 10.12
N THR A 275 -2.64 9.70 9.08
CA THR A 275 -2.33 10.49 7.88
C THR A 275 -3.27 10.19 6.71
N ASN A 276 -3.34 11.11 5.75
CA ASN A 276 -4.11 10.90 4.51
C ASN A 276 -3.62 9.69 3.71
N SER A 277 -2.32 9.39 3.72
CA SER A 277 -1.73 8.22 3.07
C SER A 277 -2.19 6.91 3.75
N VAL A 278 -2.22 6.85 5.07
CA VAL A 278 -2.74 5.72 5.83
C VAL A 278 -4.24 5.52 5.59
N LEU A 279 -5.02 6.61 5.60
CA LEU A 279 -6.46 6.55 5.30
C LEU A 279 -6.73 6.06 3.88
N ARG A 280 -5.99 6.52 2.86
CA ARG A 280 -6.12 6.00 1.49
C ARG A 280 -5.86 4.51 1.42
N GLY A 281 -4.78 4.03 2.06
CA GLY A 281 -4.45 2.60 2.10
C GLY A 281 -5.51 1.76 2.82
N ALA A 282 -6.06 2.28 3.92
CA ALA A 282 -7.14 1.63 4.66
C ALA A 282 -8.45 1.56 3.86
N ILE A 283 -8.82 2.65 3.18
CA ILE A 283 -10.00 2.68 2.32
C ILE A 283 -9.82 1.73 1.14
N ASP A 284 -8.66 1.75 0.48
CA ASP A 284 -8.34 0.85 -0.63
C ASP A 284 -8.40 -0.61 -0.17
N GLY A 285 -7.75 -0.94 0.96
CA GLY A 285 -7.81 -2.27 1.57
C GLY A 285 -9.24 -2.73 1.88
N LEU A 286 -10.09 -1.83 2.39
CA LEU A 286 -11.49 -2.13 2.66
C LEU A 286 -12.28 -2.41 1.38
N ILE A 287 -12.13 -1.55 0.36
CA ILE A 287 -12.80 -1.72 -0.95
C ILE A 287 -12.39 -3.04 -1.59
N ILE A 288 -11.08 -3.32 -1.66
CA ILE A 288 -10.56 -4.55 -2.24
C ILE A 288 -11.05 -5.77 -1.44
N GLY A 289 -10.95 -5.72 -0.11
CA GLY A 289 -11.37 -6.80 0.77
C GLY A 289 -12.86 -7.13 0.63
N LEU A 290 -13.73 -6.12 0.56
CA LEU A 290 -15.16 -6.32 0.33
C LEU A 290 -15.42 -6.98 -1.03
N LYS A 291 -14.70 -6.56 -2.08
CA LYS A 291 -14.85 -7.17 -3.40
C LYS A 291 -14.39 -8.63 -3.44
N ILE A 292 -13.34 -8.95 -2.68
CA ILE A 292 -12.88 -10.34 -2.51
C ILE A 292 -13.93 -11.18 -1.77
N GLU A 293 -14.51 -10.66 -0.68
CA GLU A 293 -15.57 -11.36 0.07
C GLU A 293 -16.82 -11.61 -0.78
N GLU A 294 -17.14 -10.71 -1.71
CA GLU A 294 -18.22 -10.94 -2.67
C GLU A 294 -17.90 -12.13 -3.59
N SER A 295 -16.66 -12.26 -4.07
CA SER A 295 -16.29 -13.20 -5.15
C SER A 295 -15.10 -14.10 -4.80
N PRO A 296 -15.15 -14.85 -3.68
CA PRO A 296 -13.99 -15.55 -3.13
C PRO A 296 -13.37 -16.55 -4.12
N ASP A 297 -14.19 -17.32 -4.85
CA ASP A 297 -13.74 -18.33 -5.82
C ASP A 297 -12.92 -17.74 -6.98
N THR A 298 -13.16 -16.47 -7.30
CA THR A 298 -12.42 -15.75 -8.34
C THR A 298 -11.08 -15.30 -7.80
N PHE A 299 -11.09 -14.62 -6.66
CA PHE A 299 -9.90 -13.99 -6.09
C PHE A 299 -8.91 -14.98 -5.47
N GLN A 300 -9.37 -16.13 -4.97
CA GLN A 300 -8.48 -17.20 -4.50
C GLN A 300 -7.62 -17.80 -5.61
N LYS A 301 -7.98 -17.62 -6.88
CA LYS A 301 -7.20 -18.09 -8.04
C LYS A 301 -6.20 -17.06 -8.54
N LEU A 302 -6.30 -15.82 -8.05
CA LEU A 302 -5.42 -14.73 -8.45
C LEU A 302 -4.18 -14.68 -7.56
N LYS A 303 -3.08 -14.25 -8.16
CA LYS A 303 -1.85 -13.87 -7.46
C LYS A 303 -2.02 -12.51 -6.79
N LEU A 304 -1.24 -12.26 -5.73
CA LEU A 304 -1.26 -10.98 -5.00
C LEU A 304 -0.89 -9.82 -5.93
N SER A 305 0.16 -10.00 -6.73
CA SER A 305 0.57 -9.06 -7.78
C SER A 305 -0.59 -8.70 -8.70
N GLN A 306 -1.34 -9.70 -9.17
CA GLN A 306 -2.49 -9.51 -10.04
C GLN A 306 -3.59 -8.68 -9.37
N ILE A 307 -3.94 -8.98 -8.11
CA ILE A 307 -4.97 -8.21 -7.38
C ILE A 307 -4.57 -6.72 -7.29
N LEU A 308 -3.31 -6.46 -6.92
CA LEU A 308 -2.78 -5.10 -6.80
C LEU A 308 -2.73 -4.37 -8.15
N SER A 309 -2.18 -5.02 -9.18
CA SER A 309 -2.11 -4.48 -10.55
C SER A 309 -3.49 -4.22 -11.16
N MET A 310 -4.51 -5.01 -10.78
CA MET A 310 -5.88 -4.76 -11.21
C MET A 310 -6.50 -3.54 -10.54
N TYR A 311 -6.32 -3.39 -9.22
CA TYR A 311 -6.92 -2.27 -8.48
C TYR A 311 -6.24 -0.93 -8.76
N TYR A 312 -4.90 -0.91 -8.80
CA TYR A 312 -4.09 0.30 -9.03
C TYR A 312 -3.81 0.57 -10.51
N GLY A 313 -4.05 -0.40 -11.39
CA GLY A 313 -3.94 -0.25 -12.83
C GLY A 313 -5.26 0.13 -13.53
N PRO A 314 -5.26 0.18 -14.88
CA PRO A 314 -6.37 0.68 -15.67
C PRO A 314 -7.53 -0.34 -15.86
N THR A 315 -7.41 -1.54 -15.28
CA THR A 315 -8.35 -2.65 -15.52
C THR A 315 -9.51 -2.66 -14.52
N GLY A 316 -9.25 -2.33 -13.26
CA GLY A 316 -10.16 -2.54 -12.15
C GLY A 316 -10.30 -4.01 -11.74
N LEU A 317 -10.84 -4.24 -10.54
CA LEU A 317 -11.08 -5.58 -9.98
C LEU A 317 -12.20 -6.34 -10.71
N LEU A 318 -12.10 -7.66 -10.84
CA LEU A 318 -13.11 -8.45 -11.56
C LEU A 318 -14.51 -8.28 -10.96
N ASP A 319 -15.53 -8.16 -11.82
CA ASP A 319 -16.93 -8.20 -11.42
C ASP A 319 -17.59 -9.53 -11.80
N LYS A 320 -18.57 -9.97 -11.01
CA LYS A 320 -19.24 -11.28 -11.17
C LYS A 320 -19.96 -11.42 -12.51
N THR A 321 -20.46 -10.31 -13.05
CA THR A 321 -21.40 -10.31 -14.16
C THR A 321 -20.73 -10.17 -15.53
N GLU A 322 -19.52 -9.62 -15.61
CA GLU A 322 -18.87 -9.37 -16.90
C GLU A 322 -17.34 -9.42 -16.80
N VAL A 323 -16.75 -10.57 -17.15
CA VAL A 323 -15.28 -10.74 -17.31
C VAL A 323 -14.70 -9.86 -18.44
N LEU A 324 -15.57 -9.24 -19.26
CA LEU A 324 -15.21 -8.52 -20.48
C LEU A 324 -15.53 -7.01 -20.44
N SER A 325 -16.12 -6.49 -19.37
CA SER A 325 -16.38 -5.07 -19.19
C SER A 325 -15.50 -4.47 -18.09
N LYS A 326 -15.23 -3.17 -18.22
CA LYS A 326 -14.43 -2.40 -17.25
C LYS A 326 -15.16 -2.43 -15.92
N SER A 327 -14.48 -2.89 -14.87
CA SER A 327 -15.01 -2.74 -13.52
C SER A 327 -14.78 -1.32 -13.02
N ASN A 328 -15.79 -0.77 -12.34
CA ASN A 328 -15.66 0.53 -11.68
C ASN A 328 -14.99 0.41 -10.30
N ILE A 329 -14.46 -0.76 -9.95
CA ILE A 329 -13.78 -1.01 -8.67
C ILE A 329 -12.28 -0.88 -8.89
N GLN A 330 -11.81 0.36 -8.82
CA GLN A 330 -10.42 0.77 -8.96
C GLN A 330 -10.15 2.02 -8.14
N TRP A 331 -8.88 2.35 -7.92
CA TRP A 331 -8.45 3.46 -7.08
C TRP A 331 -8.98 4.85 -7.49
N CYS A 332 -9.24 5.08 -8.79
CA CYS A 332 -9.80 6.35 -9.26
C CYS A 332 -11.28 6.55 -8.91
N GLU A 333 -12.01 5.47 -8.66
CA GLU A 333 -13.42 5.50 -8.26
C GLU A 333 -13.55 5.33 -6.72
N ARG A 334 -12.47 5.59 -5.97
CA ARG A 334 -12.39 5.35 -4.52
C ARG A 334 -13.53 6.01 -3.76
N GLU A 335 -13.84 7.27 -4.05
CA GLU A 335 -14.93 8.03 -3.39
C GLU A 335 -16.27 7.31 -3.55
N LYS A 336 -16.64 7.04 -4.81
CA LYS A 336 -17.88 6.34 -5.16
C LYS A 336 -17.94 4.95 -4.53
N ASN A 337 -16.85 4.19 -4.57
CA ASN A 337 -16.80 2.85 -3.98
C ASN A 337 -16.90 2.90 -2.45
N PHE A 338 -16.29 3.89 -1.81
CA PHE A 338 -16.34 4.08 -0.37
C PHE A 338 -17.74 4.50 0.13
N ASP A 339 -18.38 5.44 -0.58
CA ASP A 339 -19.72 5.93 -0.23
C ASP A 339 -20.81 4.85 -0.37
N ASN A 340 -20.57 3.83 -1.18
CA ASN A 340 -21.49 2.69 -1.33
C ASN A 340 -21.45 1.70 -0.15
N ILE A 341 -20.51 1.84 0.80
CA ILE A 341 -20.35 0.91 1.94
C ILE A 341 -21.34 1.23 3.06
N ARG A 342 -22.56 0.67 2.98
CA ARG A 342 -23.67 0.97 3.91
C ARG A 342 -23.41 0.62 5.38
N THR A 343 -22.69 -0.45 5.64
CA THR A 343 -22.45 -1.00 7.00
C THR A 343 -21.25 -0.37 7.72
N LEU A 344 -20.54 0.56 7.05
CA LEU A 344 -19.27 1.12 7.52
C LEU A 344 -19.34 1.67 8.95
N ARG A 345 -20.32 2.54 9.22
CA ARG A 345 -20.49 3.24 10.51
C ARG A 345 -20.77 2.27 11.64
N GLU A 346 -21.64 1.29 11.39
CA GLU A 346 -22.03 0.29 12.37
C GLU A 346 -20.85 -0.64 12.73
N GLU A 347 -20.14 -1.15 11.74
CA GLU A 347 -19.01 -2.07 11.95
C GLU A 347 -17.81 -1.37 12.63
N ILE A 348 -17.52 -0.11 12.27
CA ILE A 348 -16.48 0.68 12.96
C ILE A 348 -16.87 0.97 14.41
N TYR A 349 -18.14 1.32 14.67
CA TYR A 349 -18.61 1.56 16.05
C TYR A 349 -18.50 0.30 16.93
N LYS A 350 -18.84 -0.88 16.41
CA LYS A 350 -18.65 -2.16 17.14
C LYS A 350 -17.19 -2.38 17.51
N PHE A 351 -16.27 -2.10 16.60
CA PHE A 351 -14.84 -2.19 16.88
C PHE A 351 -14.36 -1.14 17.89
N TYR A 352 -14.87 0.10 17.82
CA TYR A 352 -14.56 1.15 18.81
C TYR A 352 -14.93 0.74 20.25
N LEU A 353 -16.06 0.07 20.42
CA LEU A 353 -16.46 -0.46 21.73
C LEU A 353 -15.48 -1.52 22.25
N LEU A 354 -14.96 -2.39 21.39
CA LEU A 354 -13.88 -3.30 21.76
C LEU A 354 -12.59 -2.55 22.14
N TYR A 355 -12.18 -1.58 21.32
CA TYR A 355 -10.95 -0.80 21.48
C TYR A 355 -10.91 -0.04 22.82
N THR A 356 -12.00 0.65 23.15
CA THR A 356 -12.12 1.41 24.41
C THR A 356 -12.08 0.51 25.64
N ASN A 357 -12.77 -0.63 25.59
CA ASN A 357 -12.70 -1.64 26.65
C ASN A 357 -11.29 -2.20 26.83
N TYR A 358 -10.57 -2.47 25.73
CA TYR A 358 -9.17 -2.92 25.80
C TYR A 358 -8.27 -1.87 26.48
N LEU A 359 -8.43 -0.59 26.12
CA LEU A 359 -7.69 0.51 26.74
C LEU A 359 -8.16 0.86 28.16
N ARG A 360 -9.22 0.20 28.65
CA ARG A 360 -9.92 0.55 29.90
C ARG A 360 -10.34 2.02 29.93
N SER A 361 -10.63 2.60 28.76
CA SER A 361 -11.26 3.91 28.64
C SER A 361 -12.79 3.72 28.61
N MET A 362 -13.51 4.58 29.34
CA MET A 362 -14.97 4.61 29.25
C MET A 362 -15.36 5.32 27.95
N PRO A 363 -16.18 4.70 27.08
CA PRO A 363 -16.79 5.41 25.97
C PRO A 363 -17.56 6.63 26.51
N THR A 364 -17.54 7.73 25.76
CA THR A 364 -18.39 8.88 26.09
C THR A 364 -19.87 8.51 25.87
N LYS A 365 -20.79 9.30 26.44
CA LYS A 365 -22.23 9.11 26.22
C LYS A 365 -22.63 9.22 24.75
N ASN A 366 -21.84 9.92 23.93
CA ASN A 366 -22.11 10.18 22.52
C ASN A 366 -21.17 9.42 21.58
N ALA A 367 -20.45 8.40 22.05
CA ALA A 367 -19.45 7.63 21.31
C ALA A 367 -19.81 7.27 19.86
N GLN A 368 -21.09 6.95 19.59
CA GLN A 368 -21.54 6.63 18.24
C GLN A 368 -21.56 7.86 17.31
N GLU A 369 -21.99 9.02 17.82
CA GLU A 369 -21.95 10.30 17.11
C GLU A 369 -20.51 10.71 16.81
N GLU A 370 -19.59 10.51 17.77
CA GLU A 370 -18.17 10.79 17.61
C GLU A 370 -17.52 9.98 16.47
N VAL A 371 -17.77 8.67 16.45
CA VAL A 371 -17.35 7.79 15.35
C VAL A 371 -17.96 8.25 14.03
N ASN A 372 -19.24 8.64 14.07
CA ASN A 372 -19.93 9.12 12.88
C ASN A 372 -19.36 10.43 12.34
N ASP A 373 -18.95 11.35 13.20
CA ASP A 373 -18.36 12.62 12.82
C ASP A 373 -16.99 12.42 12.17
N VAL A 374 -16.15 11.56 12.74
CA VAL A 374 -14.85 11.21 12.14
C VAL A 374 -15.04 10.59 10.75
N ILE A 375 -15.94 9.62 10.61
CA ILE A 375 -16.25 9.01 9.30
C ILE A 375 -16.81 10.06 8.33
N GLY A 376 -17.69 10.95 8.80
CA GLY A 376 -18.25 12.03 7.98
C GLY A 376 -17.18 13.01 7.49
N ASN A 377 -16.16 13.28 8.30
CA ASN A 377 -15.02 14.12 7.90
C ASN A 377 -14.10 13.39 6.91
N ILE A 378 -13.91 12.08 7.05
CA ILE A 378 -13.20 11.28 6.05
C ILE A 378 -13.93 11.38 4.71
N GLN A 379 -15.25 11.13 4.69
CA GLN A 379 -16.08 11.18 3.47
C GLN A 379 -16.03 12.55 2.75
N LYS A 380 -15.90 13.65 3.49
CA LYS A 380 -15.81 15.00 2.92
C LYS A 380 -14.39 15.40 2.48
N SER A 381 -13.38 14.57 2.75
CA SER A 381 -11.99 14.94 2.51
C SER A 381 -11.62 14.89 1.03
N THR A 382 -11.47 16.07 0.42
CA THR A 382 -10.99 16.20 -0.95
C THR A 382 -9.55 15.72 -1.11
N GLU A 383 -8.71 15.80 -0.07
CA GLU A 383 -7.34 15.32 -0.14
C GLU A 383 -7.26 13.79 -0.24
N ILE A 384 -8.22 13.07 0.36
CA ILE A 384 -8.26 11.60 0.29
C ILE A 384 -8.81 11.12 -1.05
N PHE A 385 -9.80 11.82 -1.60
CA PHE A 385 -10.56 11.38 -2.77
C PHE A 385 -10.27 12.16 -4.07
N ASN A 386 -10.21 13.49 -4.01
CA ASN A 386 -10.28 14.40 -5.17
C ASN A 386 -8.94 14.95 -5.66
N ASP A 387 -7.91 15.06 -4.80
CA ASP A 387 -6.53 15.37 -5.22
C ASP A 387 -5.97 14.33 -6.22
N ILE A 388 -6.67 13.21 -6.35
CA ILE A 388 -6.32 12.05 -7.17
C ILE A 388 -6.99 12.09 -8.55
N THR A 389 -8.24 12.52 -8.67
CA THR A 389 -9.03 12.37 -9.91
C THR A 389 -8.68 13.38 -11.00
N ALA A 390 -8.21 14.59 -10.65
CA ALA A 390 -7.86 15.62 -11.62
C ALA A 390 -6.57 15.30 -12.42
N GLU A 391 -5.56 14.73 -11.76
CA GLU A 391 -4.27 14.37 -12.39
C GLU A 391 -4.26 12.95 -12.96
N ALA A 392 -5.09 12.03 -12.43
CA ALA A 392 -5.12 10.62 -12.81
C ALA A 392 -6.20 10.25 -13.86
N SER A 393 -7.01 11.22 -14.31
CA SER A 393 -8.15 10.95 -15.21
C SER A 393 -7.77 10.20 -16.48
N ASN A 394 -6.54 10.34 -16.99
CA ASN A 394 -6.08 9.63 -18.18
C ASN A 394 -5.53 8.22 -17.87
N GLU A 395 -5.06 7.95 -16.65
CA GLU A 395 -4.47 6.66 -16.24
C GLU A 395 -5.54 5.60 -16.00
N CYS A 396 -6.70 6.02 -15.49
CA CYS A 396 -7.85 5.15 -15.21
C CYS A 396 -8.85 5.04 -16.36
N VAL A 397 -8.64 5.76 -17.47
CA VAL A 397 -9.48 5.71 -18.66
C VAL A 397 -8.78 4.88 -19.72
N ARG A 398 -9.16 3.60 -19.84
CA ARG A 398 -9.04 2.93 -21.14
C ARG A 398 -9.97 3.64 -22.10
N SER A 399 -9.42 4.33 -23.10
CA SER A 399 -10.21 4.93 -24.17
C SER A 399 -11.11 3.86 -24.79
N GLU A 400 -12.43 3.98 -24.60
CA GLU A 400 -13.42 3.06 -25.19
C GLU A 400 -13.41 3.07 -26.72
N THR A 401 -12.79 4.09 -27.33
CA THR A 401 -12.62 4.22 -28.79
C THR A 401 -11.40 3.48 -29.32
N SER A 402 -10.56 2.96 -28.44
CA SER A 402 -9.38 2.19 -28.81
C SER A 402 -9.75 0.71 -28.93
N SER A 403 -9.57 0.13 -30.12
CA SER A 403 -9.71 -1.31 -30.37
C SER A 403 -8.70 -2.19 -29.60
N ASP A 404 -7.95 -1.63 -28.64
CA ASP A 404 -6.82 -2.27 -27.93
C ASP A 404 -7.26 -3.00 -26.66
N LYS A 405 -8.29 -3.85 -26.77
CA LYS A 405 -8.74 -4.66 -25.63
C LYS A 405 -7.77 -5.79 -25.23
N ARG A 406 -6.55 -5.90 -25.80
CA ARG A 406 -5.72 -7.12 -25.64
C ARG A 406 -4.21 -6.93 -25.41
N CYS A 407 -3.68 -5.71 -25.27
CA CYS A 407 -2.23 -5.51 -25.30
C CYS A 407 -1.65 -4.77 -24.09
N SER A 408 -2.09 -5.06 -22.87
CA SER A 408 -1.26 -4.75 -21.70
C SER A 408 -0.30 -5.92 -21.53
N THR A 409 0.98 -5.69 -21.82
CA THR A 409 2.04 -6.61 -21.40
C THR A 409 2.23 -6.45 -19.88
N PRO A 410 2.47 -7.53 -19.13
CA PRO A 410 2.74 -7.46 -17.68
C PRO A 410 4.12 -6.85 -17.35
N TYR A 411 4.81 -6.27 -18.34
CA TYR A 411 6.15 -5.73 -18.19
C TYR A 411 6.16 -4.28 -18.65
N ASP A 412 6.52 -3.39 -17.74
CA ASP A 412 7.00 -2.05 -18.08
C ASP A 412 8.44 -2.16 -18.58
N ILE A 413 8.68 -1.73 -19.81
CA ILE A 413 10.05 -1.71 -20.37
C ILE A 413 10.69 -0.40 -19.96
N PHE A 414 11.54 -0.46 -18.93
CA PHE A 414 12.42 0.64 -18.58
C PHE A 414 13.69 0.56 -19.41
N ALA A 415 13.89 1.52 -20.30
CA ALA A 415 15.12 1.67 -21.07
C ALA A 415 15.98 2.78 -20.46
N ILE A 416 17.11 2.42 -19.88
CA ILE A 416 18.13 3.39 -19.47
C ILE A 416 18.90 3.79 -20.72
N MET A 417 18.69 5.02 -21.17
CA MET A 417 19.37 5.59 -22.33
C MET A 417 20.59 6.38 -21.87
N ASP A 418 21.74 6.11 -22.47
CA ASP A 418 22.93 6.92 -22.32
C ASP A 418 22.89 8.06 -23.35
N TRP A 419 22.69 9.27 -22.83
CA TRP A 419 22.55 10.51 -23.59
C TRP A 419 23.89 11.08 -24.08
N GLY A 420 24.82 10.21 -24.50
CA GLY A 420 26.10 10.59 -25.07
C GLY A 420 25.97 11.36 -26.39
N THR A 421 26.55 10.85 -27.46
CA THR A 421 26.45 11.50 -28.79
C THR A 421 25.07 11.30 -29.41
N ASP A 422 24.63 12.21 -30.29
CA ASP A 422 23.38 12.06 -31.06
C ASP A 422 23.30 10.71 -31.79
N GLN A 423 24.45 10.18 -32.22
CA GLN A 423 24.54 8.88 -32.87
C GLN A 423 24.25 7.71 -31.92
N GLN A 424 24.72 7.78 -30.67
CA GLN A 424 24.41 6.78 -29.63
C GLN A 424 22.94 6.86 -29.22
N ARG A 425 22.40 8.08 -29.07
CA ARG A 425 20.98 8.30 -28.79
C ARG A 425 20.10 7.68 -29.89
N ASN A 426 20.38 7.99 -31.15
CA ASN A 426 19.60 7.46 -32.27
C ASN A 426 19.72 5.94 -32.39
N MET A 427 20.89 5.37 -32.11
CA MET A 427 21.09 3.92 -32.09
C MET A 427 20.31 3.25 -30.96
N GLN A 428 20.30 3.83 -29.75
CA GLN A 428 19.53 3.32 -28.62
C GLN A 428 18.03 3.40 -28.87
N ILE A 429 17.55 4.52 -29.43
CA ILE A 429 16.16 4.67 -29.86
C ILE A 429 15.80 3.61 -30.92
N GLU A 430 16.68 3.35 -31.89
CA GLU A 430 16.47 2.33 -32.92
C GLU A 430 16.42 0.92 -32.33
N ILE A 431 17.29 0.59 -31.38
CA ILE A 431 17.29 -0.70 -30.68
C ILE A 431 16.01 -0.88 -29.87
N ILE A 432 15.61 0.12 -29.08
CA ILE A 432 14.36 0.08 -28.32
C ILE A 432 13.17 -0.10 -29.27
N GLY A 433 13.14 0.67 -30.36
CA GLY A 433 12.11 0.55 -31.40
C GLY A 433 12.06 -0.83 -32.03
N LYS A 434 13.22 -1.45 -32.32
CA LYS A 434 13.30 -2.82 -32.84
C LYS A 434 12.85 -3.86 -31.84
N SER A 435 13.29 -3.78 -30.58
CA SER A 435 12.88 -4.69 -29.51
C SER A 435 11.36 -4.65 -29.32
N ILE A 436 10.76 -3.46 -29.29
CA ILE A 436 9.29 -3.28 -29.22
C ILE A 436 8.60 -3.91 -30.46
N CYS A 437 9.20 -3.81 -31.64
CA CYS A 437 8.69 -4.43 -32.86
C CYS A 437 8.84 -5.97 -32.89
N GLU A 438 9.85 -6.53 -32.22
CA GLU A 438 10.03 -7.98 -32.12
C GLU A 438 9.04 -8.59 -31.13
N PHE A 439 8.71 -7.91 -30.02
CA PHE A 439 7.58 -8.28 -29.16
C PHE A 439 6.24 -8.32 -29.92
N ARG A 440 6.11 -7.51 -30.99
CA ARG A 440 4.93 -7.48 -31.89
C ARG A 440 4.77 -8.74 -32.76
N CYS A 441 5.79 -9.57 -32.95
CA CYS A 441 5.73 -10.67 -33.91
C CYS A 441 5.15 -12.00 -33.36
N GLY A 442 4.84 -12.08 -32.06
CA GLY A 442 4.15 -13.24 -31.49
C GLY A 442 2.62 -13.24 -31.67
N ILE A 443 2.00 -12.06 -31.90
CA ILE A 443 0.53 -11.94 -31.88
C ILE A 443 0.07 -10.99 -33.00
N LYS A 444 -0.62 -11.54 -34.00
CA LYS A 444 -1.21 -10.80 -35.13
C LYS A 444 -2.34 -9.87 -34.64
N ASN A 445 -2.12 -8.56 -34.59
CA ASN A 445 -2.93 -7.54 -35.31
C ASN A 445 -2.68 -6.09 -34.83
N LYS A 446 -3.11 -5.16 -35.71
CA LYS A 446 -2.75 -3.74 -35.88
C LYS A 446 -3.01 -2.82 -34.69
N PHE A 447 -2.07 -1.86 -34.52
CA PHE A 447 -2.28 -0.59 -33.80
C PHE A 447 -1.76 0.63 -34.56
N ILE A 448 -2.51 1.74 -34.49
CA ILE A 448 -2.17 3.09 -35.01
C ILE A 448 -1.78 3.98 -33.81
N TRP A 449 -0.73 4.77 -34.00
CA TRP A 449 -0.07 5.64 -33.02
C TRP A 449 -0.71 7.03 -32.92
N SER A 450 -0.74 7.62 -31.71
CA SER A 450 -0.90 9.06 -31.53
C SER A 450 -0.10 9.53 -30.31
N LEU A 451 1.20 9.79 -30.50
CA LEU A 451 2.02 10.68 -29.65
C LEU A 451 3.49 10.78 -30.10
N PHE A 452 3.92 9.95 -31.05
CA PHE A 452 5.30 9.97 -31.61
C PHE A 452 5.45 10.70 -32.96
N GLU A 453 4.41 11.39 -33.42
CA GLU A 453 4.41 11.99 -34.77
C GLU A 453 5.18 13.32 -34.87
N TYR A 454 5.59 13.93 -33.76
CA TYR A 454 6.26 15.24 -33.85
C TYR A 454 7.76 15.14 -34.17
N GLU A 455 8.48 14.11 -33.69
CA GLU A 455 9.93 13.97 -33.92
C GLU A 455 10.31 12.96 -35.02
N ILE A 456 9.50 11.94 -35.31
CA ILE A 456 9.82 10.96 -36.38
C ILE A 456 9.56 11.52 -37.79
N SER A 457 8.78 12.61 -37.89
CA SER A 457 8.39 13.22 -39.17
C SER A 457 9.56 13.76 -40.00
N THR A 458 10.72 14.01 -39.39
CA THR A 458 11.87 14.64 -40.05
C THR A 458 13.00 13.69 -40.45
N GLU A 459 12.95 12.39 -40.14
CA GLU A 459 14.09 11.48 -40.36
C GLU A 459 13.85 10.41 -41.45
N PRO A 460 14.50 10.49 -42.63
CA PRO A 460 14.21 9.65 -43.80
C PRO A 460 14.54 8.15 -43.65
N ARG A 461 15.40 7.76 -42.69
CA ARG A 461 15.96 6.40 -42.60
C ARG A 461 15.02 5.37 -41.97
N LEU A 462 14.14 5.77 -41.03
CA LEU A 462 13.18 4.86 -40.38
C LEU A 462 12.03 4.42 -41.30
N LYS A 463 11.75 5.16 -42.38
CA LYS A 463 10.70 4.83 -43.36
C LYS A 463 11.01 3.58 -44.21
N HIS A 464 12.26 3.12 -44.26
CA HIS A 464 12.64 2.04 -45.18
C HIS A 464 12.51 0.63 -44.60
N HIS A 465 12.60 0.45 -43.28
CA HIS A 465 12.51 -0.89 -42.67
C HIS A 465 11.07 -1.38 -42.41
N CYS A 466 10.07 -0.48 -42.29
CA CYS A 466 8.66 -0.88 -42.14
C CYS A 466 7.89 -1.05 -43.47
N LYS A 467 8.53 -0.84 -44.63
CA LYS A 467 7.86 -0.70 -45.93
C LYS A 467 7.44 -2.03 -46.59
N GLN A 468 7.71 -3.18 -45.99
CA GLN A 468 7.49 -4.48 -46.63
C GLN A 468 6.06 -5.06 -46.44
N TYR A 469 5.15 -4.36 -45.75
CA TYR A 469 3.76 -4.78 -45.59
C TYR A 469 2.77 -3.66 -45.96
N ARG A 470 2.51 -3.50 -47.26
CA ARG A 470 1.48 -2.59 -47.81
C ARG A 470 0.10 -3.26 -47.77
N SER A 471 -0.71 -2.95 -46.76
CA SER A 471 -2.17 -2.97 -46.89
C SER A 471 -2.85 -2.25 -45.72
N CYS A 472 -3.71 -1.29 -46.09
CA CYS A 472 -4.57 -0.41 -45.26
C CYS A 472 -4.00 0.98 -44.98
N TRP A 473 -4.24 1.88 -45.93
CA TRP A 473 -4.37 3.32 -45.71
C TRP A 473 -5.86 3.68 -45.74
N LEU A 474 -6.33 4.48 -44.77
CA LEU A 474 -7.50 5.36 -44.92
C LEU A 474 -7.31 6.61 -44.03
N PRO A 475 -7.84 7.78 -44.41
CA PRO A 475 -7.43 9.09 -43.90
C PRO A 475 -8.38 9.61 -42.81
N ILE A 476 -7.86 10.37 -41.84
CA ILE A 476 -8.68 11.17 -40.92
C ILE A 476 -8.26 12.64 -41.04
N MET A 477 -9.26 13.50 -41.22
CA MET A 477 -9.15 14.95 -41.35
C MET A 477 -8.79 15.65 -40.03
N LEU A 478 -7.91 16.65 -40.11
CA LEU A 478 -7.56 17.58 -39.02
C LEU A 478 -8.42 18.86 -39.09
N PRO A 479 -8.91 19.43 -37.96
CA PRO A 479 -9.36 20.81 -37.92
C PRO A 479 -8.16 21.77 -37.82
N LYS A 480 -8.17 22.80 -38.66
CA LYS A 480 -7.21 23.90 -38.69
C LYS A 480 -7.29 24.75 -37.41
N ILE A 481 -6.16 24.95 -36.73
CA ILE A 481 -5.90 26.18 -35.96
C ILE A 481 -4.48 26.69 -36.28
N LEU A 482 -4.43 27.98 -36.58
CA LEU A 482 -3.33 28.76 -37.15
C LEU A 482 -2.18 28.98 -36.15
N SER A 483 -0.95 28.59 -36.51
CA SER A 483 0.26 29.14 -35.89
C SER A 483 0.77 30.34 -36.68
N LYS A 484 0.84 31.53 -36.06
CA LYS A 484 1.69 32.64 -36.53
C LYS A 484 2.93 32.74 -35.64
N LYS A 485 4.00 32.10 -36.11
CA LYS A 485 5.31 32.69 -36.41
C LYS A 485 5.92 33.60 -35.34
N TRP A 486 6.93 33.12 -34.61
CA TRP A 486 8.14 33.89 -34.29
C TRP A 486 9.35 32.94 -34.15
N ARG A 487 10.25 32.98 -35.15
CA ARG A 487 11.69 32.80 -34.99
C ARG A 487 12.27 34.21 -34.90
N LYS A 488 13.13 34.47 -33.92
CA LYS A 488 14.48 35.02 -34.17
C LYS A 488 15.28 35.15 -32.87
N GLU A 489 16.51 34.62 -32.96
CA GLU A 489 17.74 35.09 -32.31
C GLU A 489 17.94 34.79 -30.82
N LEU A 490 18.39 33.57 -30.51
CA LEU A 490 19.77 33.24 -30.12
C LEU A 490 19.97 31.71 -30.10
#